data_AF-A0A094CDP2-F1
#
_entry.id   AF-A0A094CDP2-F1
#
_cell.length_a   1.000
_cell.length_b   1.000
_cell.length_c   1.000
_cell.angle_alpha   90.00
_cell.angle_beta   90.00
_cell.angle_gamma   90.00
#
_symmetry.space_group_name_H-M   'P 1'
#
loop_
_entity.id
_entity.type
_entity.pdbx_description
1 polymer ?
#
loop_
_entity_poly.entity_id
_entity_poly.type
_entity_poly.pdbx_seq_one_letter_code
_entity_poly.pdbx_strand_id
1 'polypeptide(L)'
;VSVISQALYAFVFCTRYIDLFWKNPGDNLWNFIFKIFYIVSSLYILLLMTRIFSRTREREMSYRLGAYILLGSLILAPFITMIAEKMWGPPFSNILVNFSLILESVCVLPQLLLLRQTTVPTVIDSYYLVALGAYRALYICNWIERYATDTVKPETVAVIFGVLQTLLYVDFAWVYYSRQRVKLRSGGIVDADDLSKSWRGGEAGAGG
;
A
#
# COMPACT_ATOMS: atom_id res chain seq x y z
N VAL A 1 -4.21 6.87 10.03
CA VAL A 1 -4.39 6.74 8.56
C VAL A 1 -4.52 8.12 7.92
N SER A 2 -3.90 8.33 6.76
CA SER A 2 -3.92 9.57 5.97
C SER A 2 -5.14 9.62 5.06
N VAL A 3 -5.89 10.74 5.08
CA VAL A 3 -7.01 10.95 4.15
C VAL A 3 -6.46 11.15 2.74
N ILE A 4 -5.33 11.86 2.60
CA ILE A 4 -4.70 12.14 1.31
C ILE A 4 -4.29 10.86 0.58
N SER A 5 -3.63 9.91 1.27
CA SER A 5 -3.27 8.66 0.60
C SER A 5 -4.51 7.89 0.17
N GLN A 6 -5.57 7.86 0.99
CA GLN A 6 -6.84 7.22 0.64
C GLN A 6 -7.55 7.92 -0.54
N ALA A 7 -7.47 9.25 -0.60
CA ALA A 7 -7.96 10.02 -1.75
C ALA A 7 -7.20 9.69 -3.03
N LEU A 8 -5.87 9.59 -2.96
CA LEU A 8 -5.05 9.16 -4.09
C LEU A 8 -5.37 7.72 -4.52
N TYR A 9 -5.58 6.79 -3.57
CA TYR A 9 -6.01 5.42 -3.90
C TYR A 9 -7.38 5.37 -4.57
N ALA A 10 -8.36 6.13 -4.06
CA ALA A 10 -9.67 6.24 -4.71
C ALA A 10 -9.54 6.77 -6.14
N PHE A 11 -8.69 7.79 -6.35
CA PHE A 11 -8.42 8.33 -7.68
C PHE A 11 -7.73 7.33 -8.61
N VAL A 12 -6.79 6.53 -8.11
CA VAL A 12 -6.17 5.41 -8.84
C VAL A 12 -7.24 4.43 -9.32
N PHE A 13 -8.16 4.01 -8.45
CA PHE A 13 -9.19 3.04 -8.84
C PHE A 13 -10.18 3.63 -9.87
N CYS A 14 -10.58 4.89 -9.70
CA CYS A 14 -11.43 5.58 -10.68
C CYS A 14 -10.78 5.69 -12.06
N THR A 15 -9.50 6.05 -12.12
CA THR A 15 -8.77 6.19 -13.39
C THR A 15 -8.44 4.85 -14.03
N ARG A 16 -8.16 3.82 -13.23
CA ARG A 16 -7.84 2.47 -13.72
C ARG A 16 -9.04 1.73 -14.29
N TYR A 17 -10.18 1.84 -13.63
CA TYR A 17 -11.38 1.09 -13.98
C TYR A 17 -12.37 1.93 -14.80
N ILE A 18 -11.87 2.96 -15.50
CA ILE A 18 -12.67 3.74 -16.44
C ILE A 18 -13.20 2.87 -17.59
N ASP A 19 -12.52 1.75 -17.87
CA ASP A 19 -12.93 0.75 -18.84
C ASP A 19 -14.26 0.06 -18.49
N LEU A 20 -14.75 0.20 -17.26
CA LEU A 20 -16.07 -0.28 -16.83
C LEU A 20 -17.22 0.32 -17.65
N PHE A 21 -17.04 1.52 -18.22
CA PHE A 21 -18.07 2.16 -19.04
C PHE A 21 -18.13 1.65 -20.49
N TRP A 22 -17.04 1.05 -20.98
CA TRP A 22 -16.94 0.59 -22.38
C TRP A 22 -16.91 -0.92 -22.52
N LYS A 23 -16.55 -1.66 -21.46
CA LYS A 23 -16.48 -3.12 -21.48
C LYS A 23 -17.81 -3.74 -21.05
N ASN A 24 -18.28 -4.73 -21.82
CA ASN A 24 -19.53 -5.40 -21.53
C ASN A 24 -19.45 -6.18 -20.20
N PRO A 25 -20.46 -6.08 -19.31
CA PRO A 25 -20.48 -6.83 -18.05
C PRO A 25 -20.46 -8.36 -18.24
N GLY A 26 -20.95 -8.84 -19.38
CA GLY A 26 -21.09 -10.26 -19.70
C GLY A 26 -19.78 -10.98 -20.04
N ASP A 27 -18.71 -10.25 -20.39
CA ASP A 27 -17.44 -10.89 -20.81
C ASP A 27 -16.74 -11.58 -19.63
N ASN A 28 -16.81 -10.96 -18.45
CA ASN A 28 -16.26 -11.51 -17.22
C ASN A 28 -16.92 -10.86 -15.99
N LEU A 29 -18.01 -11.47 -15.54
CA LEU A 29 -18.80 -11.04 -14.38
C LEU A 29 -17.94 -10.88 -13.12
N TRP A 30 -17.00 -11.79 -12.89
CA TRP A 30 -16.11 -11.74 -11.72
C TRP A 30 -15.29 -10.45 -11.71
N ASN A 31 -14.60 -10.15 -12.82
CA ASN A 31 -13.81 -8.92 -12.94
C ASN A 31 -14.68 -7.66 -12.81
N PHE A 32 -15.88 -7.67 -13.38
CA PHE A 32 -16.80 -6.54 -13.29
C PHE A 32 -17.22 -6.24 -11.84
N ILE A 33 -17.61 -7.28 -11.08
CA ILE A 33 -18.00 -7.14 -9.67
C ILE A 33 -16.84 -6.62 -8.81
N PHE A 34 -15.63 -7.16 -8.98
CA PHE A 34 -14.48 -6.73 -8.19
C PHE A 34 -14.10 -5.27 -8.46
N LYS A 35 -14.17 -4.81 -9.71
CA LYS A 35 -13.92 -3.39 -10.05
C LYS A 35 -14.88 -2.46 -9.31
N ILE A 36 -16.18 -2.77 -9.31
CA ILE A 36 -17.18 -1.99 -8.59
C ILE A 36 -16.90 -2.02 -7.09
N PHE A 37 -16.60 -3.20 -6.53
CA PHE A 37 -16.27 -3.35 -5.12
C PHE A 37 -15.08 -2.47 -4.70
N TYR A 38 -14.00 -2.42 -5.49
CA TYR A 38 -12.83 -1.57 -5.20
C TYR A 38 -13.17 -0.08 -5.24
N ILE A 39 -13.96 0.38 -6.21
CA ILE A 39 -14.36 1.79 -6.30
C ILE A 39 -15.28 2.17 -5.12
N VAL A 40 -16.32 1.37 -4.88
CA VAL A 40 -17.31 1.67 -3.82
C VAL A 40 -16.66 1.62 -2.44
N SER A 41 -15.83 0.60 -2.16
CA SER A 41 -15.15 0.49 -0.86
C SER A 41 -14.16 1.63 -0.63
N SER A 42 -13.37 2.04 -1.62
CA SER A 42 -12.43 3.16 -1.49
C SER A 42 -13.13 4.50 -1.27
N LEU A 43 -14.22 4.77 -2.01
CA LEU A 43 -15.05 5.96 -1.79
C LEU A 43 -15.74 5.93 -0.43
N TYR A 44 -16.21 4.75 0.02
CA TYR A 44 -16.81 4.59 1.33
C TYR A 44 -15.81 4.89 2.46
N ILE A 45 -14.59 4.38 2.38
CA ILE A 45 -13.52 4.69 3.34
C ILE A 45 -13.24 6.20 3.36
N LEU A 46 -13.16 6.83 2.20
CA LEU A 46 -12.96 8.29 2.09
C LEU A 46 -14.12 9.07 2.75
N LEU A 47 -15.37 8.65 2.53
CA LEU A 47 -16.55 9.25 3.16
C LEU A 47 -16.52 9.09 4.69
N LEU A 48 -16.17 7.90 5.19
CA LEU A 48 -16.00 7.67 6.61
C LEU A 48 -14.96 8.61 7.22
N MET A 49 -13.82 8.81 6.56
CA MET A 49 -12.73 9.66 7.06
C MET A 49 -13.04 11.16 6.98
N THR A 50 -13.80 11.59 5.98
CA THR A 50 -14.10 13.02 5.75
C THR A 50 -15.33 13.50 6.50
N ARG A 51 -16.38 12.68 6.61
CA ARG A 51 -17.67 13.09 7.18
C ARG A 51 -17.90 12.58 8.60
N ILE A 52 -17.64 11.30 8.86
CA ILE A 52 -18.02 10.66 10.13
C ILE A 52 -16.90 10.79 11.16
N PHE A 53 -15.65 10.59 10.74
CA PHE A 53 -14.46 10.64 11.59
C PHE A 53 -13.50 11.77 11.18
N SER A 54 -14.03 12.96 10.93
CA SER A 54 -13.21 14.11 10.52
C SER A 54 -12.19 14.47 11.62
N ARG A 55 -10.93 14.09 11.43
CA ARG A 55 -9.81 14.54 12.28
C ARG A 55 -9.12 15.72 11.62
N THR A 56 -9.24 16.91 12.23
CA THR A 56 -8.72 18.21 11.78
C THR A 56 -7.19 18.37 11.79
N ARG A 57 -6.41 17.29 11.85
CA ARG A 57 -4.95 17.37 11.93
C ARG A 57 -4.28 16.58 10.80
N GLU A 58 -4.46 17.07 9.59
CA GLU A 58 -3.58 16.68 8.48
C GLU A 58 -2.46 17.70 8.33
N ARG A 59 -1.23 17.17 8.22
CA ARG A 59 -0.02 17.98 8.18
C ARG A 59 0.07 18.61 6.79
N GLU A 60 0.30 19.92 6.70
CA GLU A 60 0.48 20.64 5.43
C GLU A 60 1.50 19.95 4.50
N MET A 61 2.54 19.35 5.08
CA MET A 61 3.53 18.55 4.37
C MET A 61 2.91 17.39 3.57
N SER A 62 1.92 16.69 4.11
CA SER A 62 1.26 15.58 3.43
C SER A 62 0.45 16.05 2.22
N TYR A 63 -0.14 17.25 2.27
CA TYR A 63 -0.83 17.88 1.13
C TYR A 63 0.13 18.24 0.02
N ARG A 64 1.25 18.90 0.35
CA ARG A 64 2.29 19.25 -0.63
C ARG A 64 2.86 18.01 -1.30
N LEU A 65 3.16 16.97 -0.52
CA LEU A 65 3.65 15.70 -1.05
C LEU A 65 2.62 15.01 -1.96
N GLY A 66 1.35 14.93 -1.54
CA GLY A 66 0.29 14.36 -2.37
C GLY A 66 0.13 15.10 -3.70
N ALA A 67 0.20 16.43 -3.68
CA ALA A 67 0.15 17.27 -4.88
C ALA A 67 1.35 17.04 -5.81
N TYR A 68 2.57 16.95 -5.27
CA TYR A 68 3.76 16.64 -6.07
C TYR A 68 3.72 15.24 -6.69
N ILE A 69 3.20 14.25 -5.97
CA ILE A 69 3.03 12.88 -6.47
C ILE A 69 2.02 12.86 -7.63
N LEU A 70 0.89 13.57 -7.47
CA LEU A 70 -0.13 13.66 -8.51
C LEU A 70 0.39 14.39 -9.75
N LEU A 71 1.06 15.53 -9.58
CA LEU A 71 1.67 16.26 -10.70
C LEU A 71 2.77 15.46 -11.40
N GLY A 72 3.65 14.83 -10.61
CA GLY A 72 4.74 14.00 -11.14
C GLY A 72 4.23 12.82 -11.95
N SER A 73 3.20 12.12 -11.45
CA SER A 73 2.57 11.01 -12.19
C SER A 73 1.83 11.49 -13.44
N LEU A 74 1.15 12.64 -13.38
CA LEU A 74 0.41 13.20 -14.52
C LEU A 74 1.35 13.56 -15.68
N ILE A 75 2.52 14.13 -15.36
CA ILE A 75 3.53 14.48 -16.36
C ILE A 75 4.22 13.22 -16.87
N LEU A 76 4.59 12.28 -15.99
CA LEU A 76 5.38 11.11 -16.35
C LEU A 76 4.59 10.09 -17.19
N ALA A 77 3.28 9.94 -16.93
CA ALA A 77 2.43 8.96 -17.61
C ALA A 77 2.49 9.01 -19.14
N PRO A 78 2.25 10.15 -19.82
CA PRO A 78 2.31 10.21 -21.28
C PRO A 78 3.69 9.83 -21.83
N PHE A 79 4.79 10.28 -21.21
CA PHE A 79 6.14 9.91 -21.66
C PHE A 79 6.41 8.41 -21.54
N ILE A 80 6.04 7.79 -20.42
CA ILE A 80 6.21 6.35 -20.22
C ILE A 80 5.36 5.57 -21.21
N THR A 81 4.12 5.99 -21.47
CA THR A 81 3.25 5.32 -22.45
C THR A 81 3.79 5.41 -23.88
N MET A 82 4.34 6.55 -24.28
CA MET A 82 4.96 6.72 -25.59
C MET A 82 6.17 5.79 -25.77
N ILE A 83 7.00 5.63 -24.73
CA ILE A 83 8.16 4.75 -24.76
C ILE A 83 7.72 3.28 -24.78
N ALA A 84 6.73 2.91 -23.97
CA ALA A 84 6.25 1.54 -23.84
C ALA A 84 5.59 1.03 -25.12
N GLU A 85 4.73 1.85 -25.74
CA GLU A 85 4.00 1.48 -26.95
C GLU A 85 4.79 1.77 -28.24
N LYS A 86 5.90 2.51 -28.14
CA LYS A 86 6.70 2.98 -29.29
C LYS A 86 5.87 3.72 -30.35
N MET A 87 4.82 4.41 -29.91
CA MET A 87 3.91 5.17 -30.77
C MET A 87 3.89 6.65 -30.38
N TRP A 88 3.83 7.51 -31.41
CA TRP A 88 3.67 8.96 -31.24
C TRP A 88 2.17 9.27 -31.09
N GLY A 89 1.70 9.30 -29.84
CA GLY A 89 0.29 9.58 -29.49
C GLY A 89 -0.50 8.34 -29.08
N PRO A 90 -0.15 7.69 -27.95
CA PRO A 90 -0.88 6.53 -27.45
C PRO A 90 -2.33 6.88 -27.10
N PRO A 91 -3.27 5.93 -27.18
CA PRO A 91 -4.67 6.17 -26.88
C PRO A 91 -4.84 6.59 -25.42
N PHE A 92 -5.81 7.47 -25.18
CA PHE A 92 -6.04 8.06 -23.86
C PHE A 92 -6.30 7.01 -22.76
N SER A 93 -6.94 5.89 -23.10
CA SER A 93 -7.15 4.76 -22.19
C SER A 93 -5.84 4.22 -21.63
N ASN A 94 -4.82 4.05 -22.48
CA ASN A 94 -3.55 3.46 -22.08
C ASN A 94 -2.71 4.46 -21.28
N ILE A 95 -2.83 5.74 -21.59
CA ILE A 95 -2.27 6.83 -20.77
C ILE A 95 -2.87 6.79 -19.37
N LEU A 96 -4.19 6.66 -19.23
CA LEU A 96 -4.86 6.58 -17.93
C LEU A 96 -4.48 5.32 -17.14
N VAL A 97 -4.38 4.17 -17.79
CA VAL A 97 -3.96 2.91 -17.14
C VAL A 97 -2.54 3.05 -16.60
N ASN A 98 -1.61 3.50 -17.42
CA ASN A 98 -0.21 3.70 -17.00
C ASN A 98 -0.07 4.82 -15.95
N PHE A 99 -0.84 5.91 -16.08
CA PHE A 99 -0.96 6.92 -15.04
C PHE A 99 -1.37 6.31 -13.70
N SER A 100 -2.42 5.48 -13.69
CA SER A 100 -2.90 4.82 -12.48
C SER A 100 -1.84 3.90 -11.87
N LEU A 101 -1.06 3.16 -12.68
CA LEU A 101 0.03 2.29 -12.22
C LEU A 101 1.16 3.08 -11.57
N ILE A 102 1.58 4.17 -12.20
CA ILE A 102 2.61 5.07 -11.66
C ILE A 102 2.13 5.67 -10.34
N LEU A 103 0.94 6.28 -10.35
CA LEU A 103 0.38 6.94 -9.17
C LEU A 103 0.21 5.96 -8.00
N GLU A 104 -0.24 4.74 -8.26
CA GLU A 104 -0.43 3.72 -7.23
C GLU A 104 0.88 3.32 -6.54
N SER A 105 1.99 3.25 -7.29
CA SER A 105 3.29 2.90 -6.71
C SER A 105 3.76 3.92 -5.67
N VAL A 106 3.38 5.20 -5.84
CA VAL A 106 3.89 6.33 -5.04
C VAL A 106 2.86 6.84 -4.02
N CYS A 107 1.56 6.58 -4.21
CA CYS A 107 0.49 7.07 -3.33
C CYS A 107 0.56 6.58 -1.87
N VAL A 108 1.35 5.53 -1.60
CA VAL A 108 1.60 5.03 -0.24
C VAL A 108 2.54 5.94 0.55
N LEU A 109 3.40 6.74 -0.11
CA LEU A 109 4.44 7.55 0.55
C LEU A 109 3.92 8.48 1.66
N PRO A 110 2.82 9.26 1.48
CA PRO A 110 2.29 10.12 2.53
C PRO A 110 1.90 9.33 3.80
N GLN A 111 1.34 8.13 3.63
CA GLN A 111 0.98 7.23 4.73
C GLN A 111 2.22 6.70 5.45
N LEU A 112 3.25 6.28 4.70
CA LEU A 112 4.51 5.79 5.29
C LEU A 112 5.23 6.88 6.10
N LEU A 113 5.24 8.12 5.60
CA LEU A 113 5.85 9.26 6.29
C LEU A 113 5.12 9.62 7.59
N LEU A 114 3.79 9.54 7.59
CA LEU A 114 2.99 9.75 8.80
C LEU A 114 3.31 8.70 9.88
N LEU A 115 3.51 7.44 9.48
CA LEU A 115 3.89 6.37 10.40
C LEU A 115 5.31 6.54 10.94
N ARG A 116 6.23 7.05 10.13
CA ARG A 116 7.59 7.38 10.59
C ARG A 116 7.62 8.48 11.65
N GLN A 117 6.71 9.45 11.54
CA GLN A 117 6.59 10.58 12.47
C GLN A 117 5.80 10.22 13.74
N THR A 118 4.99 9.16 13.70
CA THR A 118 4.19 8.73 14.85
C THR A 118 5.07 7.98 15.85
N THR A 119 5.00 8.36 17.13
CA THR A 119 5.83 7.80 18.20
C THR A 119 5.41 6.39 18.60
N VAL A 120 4.12 6.06 18.51
CA VAL A 120 3.55 4.73 18.77
C VAL A 120 2.65 4.35 17.59
N PRO A 121 3.17 3.59 16.61
CA PRO A 121 2.33 3.03 15.55
C PRO A 121 1.34 2.01 16.15
N THR A 122 0.10 2.02 15.66
CA THR A 122 -0.90 1.04 16.09
C THR A 122 -0.62 -0.31 15.45
N VAL A 123 -0.88 -1.40 16.19
CA VAL A 123 -0.66 -2.77 15.70
C VAL A 123 -1.54 -3.06 14.46
N ILE A 124 -2.75 -2.50 14.42
CA ILE A 124 -3.70 -2.68 13.33
C ILE A 124 -3.17 -2.08 12.02
N ASP A 125 -2.61 -0.85 12.07
CA ASP A 125 -2.01 -0.22 10.88
C ASP A 125 -0.85 -1.05 10.31
N SER A 126 -0.09 -1.74 11.17
CA SER A 126 1.00 -2.62 10.75
C SER A 126 0.52 -3.86 10.01
N TYR A 127 -0.51 -4.54 10.51
CA TYR A 127 -1.10 -5.69 9.80
C TYR A 127 -1.68 -5.29 8.44
N TYR A 128 -2.34 -4.13 8.36
CA TYR A 128 -2.83 -3.58 7.10
C TYR A 128 -1.71 -3.42 6.06
N LEU A 129 -0.57 -2.83 6.44
CA LEU A 129 0.55 -2.63 5.52
C LEU A 129 1.24 -3.93 5.11
N VAL A 130 1.36 -4.90 6.04
CA VAL A 130 1.90 -6.21 5.73
C VAL A 130 1.00 -6.95 4.75
N ALA A 131 -0.32 -6.93 4.95
CA ALA A 131 -1.27 -7.53 4.02
C ALA A 131 -1.20 -6.88 2.63
N LEU A 132 -1.10 -5.55 2.59
CA LEU A 132 -0.97 -4.77 1.34
C LEU A 132 0.35 -5.07 0.61
N GLY A 133 1.45 -5.22 1.34
CA GLY A 133 2.76 -5.62 0.81
C GLY A 133 2.78 -7.08 0.35
N ALA A 134 2.18 -7.99 1.10
CA ALA A 134 2.07 -9.41 0.76
C ALA A 134 1.25 -9.60 -0.53
N TYR A 135 0.13 -8.88 -0.67
CA TYR A 135 -0.64 -8.83 -1.91
C TYR A 135 0.25 -8.47 -3.12
N ARG A 136 1.15 -7.48 -2.98
CA ARG A 136 2.08 -7.10 -4.05
C ARG A 136 3.16 -8.13 -4.33
N ALA A 137 3.72 -8.75 -3.29
CA ALA A 137 4.69 -9.83 -3.45
C ALA A 137 4.09 -11.00 -4.24
N LEU A 138 2.83 -11.36 -3.97
CA LEU A 138 2.11 -12.39 -4.72
C LEU A 138 1.91 -12.00 -6.20
N TYR A 139 1.70 -10.73 -6.51
CA TYR A 139 1.64 -10.25 -7.90
C TYR A 139 2.96 -10.42 -8.64
N ILE A 140 4.10 -10.19 -7.97
CA ILE A 140 5.43 -10.43 -8.56
C ILE A 140 5.60 -11.93 -8.86
N CYS A 141 5.24 -12.80 -7.92
CA CYS A 141 5.25 -14.25 -8.16
C CYS A 141 4.38 -14.64 -9.36
N ASN A 142 3.19 -14.05 -9.47
CA ASN A 142 2.30 -14.26 -10.61
C ASN A 142 2.90 -13.77 -11.93
N TRP A 143 3.64 -12.65 -11.95
CA TRP A 143 4.34 -12.19 -13.15
C TRP A 143 5.49 -13.11 -13.56
N ILE A 144 6.21 -13.69 -12.59
CA ILE A 144 7.28 -14.66 -12.86
C ILE A 144 6.69 -15.92 -13.49
N GLU A 145 5.58 -16.44 -12.95
CA GLU A 145 4.87 -17.60 -13.51
C GLU A 145 4.39 -17.31 -14.93
N ARG A 146 3.71 -16.18 -15.15
CA ARG A 146 3.26 -15.79 -16.49
C ARG A 146 4.40 -15.58 -17.48
N TYR A 147 5.56 -15.12 -17.02
CA TYR A 147 6.73 -14.99 -17.91
C TYR A 147 7.28 -16.36 -18.35
N ALA A 148 7.10 -17.40 -17.53
CA ALA A 148 7.56 -18.75 -17.82
C ALA A 148 6.53 -19.56 -18.65
N THR A 149 5.24 -19.37 -18.40
CA THR A 149 4.16 -20.23 -18.94
C THR A 149 3.36 -19.58 -20.07
N ASP A 150 3.11 -18.27 -20.05
CA ASP A 150 2.20 -17.61 -21.01
C ASP A 150 2.91 -17.11 -22.28
N THR A 151 2.18 -17.16 -23.40
CA THR A 151 2.59 -16.51 -24.67
C THR A 151 2.46 -14.99 -24.62
N VAL A 152 1.54 -14.46 -23.81
CA VAL A 152 1.31 -13.02 -23.62
C VAL A 152 2.10 -12.53 -22.41
N LYS A 153 3.21 -11.84 -22.69
CA LYS A 153 4.09 -11.29 -21.65
C LYS A 153 3.38 -10.22 -20.83
N PRO A 154 3.65 -10.14 -19.50
CA PRO A 154 3.14 -9.06 -18.67
C PRO A 154 3.65 -7.71 -19.16
N GLU A 155 2.81 -6.67 -19.03
CA GLU A 155 3.20 -5.31 -19.39
C GLU A 155 4.41 -4.86 -18.59
N THR A 156 5.48 -4.45 -19.29
CA THR A 156 6.75 -4.04 -18.69
C THR A 156 6.55 -2.90 -17.68
N VAL A 157 5.64 -1.96 -17.97
CA VAL A 157 5.34 -0.83 -17.09
C VAL A 157 4.75 -1.32 -15.76
N ALA A 158 3.78 -2.26 -15.81
CA ALA A 158 3.17 -2.82 -14.61
C ALA A 158 4.20 -3.55 -13.72
N VAL A 159 5.13 -4.29 -14.33
CA VAL A 159 6.20 -4.99 -13.61
C VAL A 159 7.15 -4.01 -12.94
N ILE A 160 7.65 -3.00 -13.67
CA ILE A 160 8.62 -2.02 -13.12
C ILE A 160 8.02 -1.26 -11.94
N PHE A 161 6.82 -0.69 -12.10
CA PHE A 161 6.17 0.08 -11.03
C PHE A 161 5.69 -0.81 -9.88
N GLY A 162 5.34 -2.06 -10.15
CA GLY A 162 5.02 -3.04 -9.12
C GLY A 162 6.22 -3.46 -8.27
N VAL A 163 7.37 -3.67 -8.90
CA VAL A 163 8.63 -3.94 -8.19
C VAL A 163 9.04 -2.72 -7.37
N LEU A 164 8.98 -1.51 -7.96
CA LEU A 164 9.25 -0.26 -7.26
C LEU A 164 8.37 -0.12 -6.01
N GLN A 165 7.07 -0.37 -6.14
CA GLN A 165 6.14 -0.32 -5.02
C GLN A 165 6.49 -1.35 -3.94
N THR A 166 6.89 -2.56 -4.32
CA THR A 166 7.29 -3.61 -3.38
C THR A 166 8.57 -3.23 -2.63
N LEU A 167 9.54 -2.62 -3.32
CA LEU A 167 10.75 -2.11 -2.68
C LEU A 167 10.44 -1.03 -1.64
N LEU A 168 9.49 -0.14 -1.92
CA LEU A 168 9.04 0.86 -0.94
C LEU A 168 8.43 0.21 0.31
N TYR A 169 7.66 -0.88 0.15
CA TYR A 169 7.14 -1.63 1.30
C TYR A 169 8.24 -2.34 2.09
N VAL A 170 9.23 -2.92 1.41
CA VAL A 170 10.37 -3.60 2.05
C VAL A 170 11.24 -2.60 2.82
N ASP A 171 11.56 -1.45 2.23
CA ASP A 171 12.29 -0.37 2.89
C ASP A 171 11.56 0.09 4.16
N PHE A 172 10.24 0.28 4.06
CA PHE A 172 9.44 0.62 5.22
C PHE A 172 9.44 -0.48 6.29
N ALA A 173 9.27 -1.74 5.90
CA ALA A 173 9.29 -2.88 6.83
C ALA A 173 10.63 -2.98 7.55
N TRP A 174 11.74 -2.75 6.83
CA TRP A 174 13.09 -2.71 7.40
C TRP A 174 13.25 -1.59 8.43
N VAL A 175 12.85 -0.36 8.09
CA VAL A 175 12.91 0.80 9.00
C VAL A 175 12.02 0.57 10.23
N TYR A 176 10.82 0.03 10.02
CA TYR A 176 9.86 -0.26 11.07
C TYR A 176 10.40 -1.31 12.07
N TYR A 177 10.93 -2.42 11.56
CA TYR A 177 11.52 -3.49 12.37
C TYR A 177 12.75 -3.00 13.14
N SER A 178 13.63 -2.23 12.48
CA SER A 178 14.83 -1.67 13.09
C SER A 178 14.51 -0.72 14.25
N ARG A 179 13.43 0.09 14.13
CA ARG A 179 12.97 0.99 15.20
C ARG A 179 12.43 0.25 16.42
N GLN A 180 11.71 -0.87 16.22
CA GLN A 180 11.23 -1.70 17.32
C GLN A 180 12.39 -2.32 18.11
N ARG A 181 13.44 -2.79 17.42
CA ARG A 181 14.65 -3.31 18.07
C ARG A 181 15.37 -2.27 18.94
N VAL A 182 15.41 -0.99 18.52
CA VAL A 182 16.04 0.09 19.31
C VAL A 182 15.23 0.42 20.57
N LYS A 183 13.89 0.33 20.52
CA LYS A 183 13.05 0.49 21.72
C LYS A 183 13.14 -0.70 22.67
N LEU A 184 13.36 -1.91 22.16
CA LEU A 184 13.58 -3.11 22.99
C LEU A 184 15.00 -3.16 23.60
N ARG A 185 15.96 -2.42 23.05
CA ARG A 185 17.34 -2.37 23.57
C ARG A 185 17.54 -1.31 24.67
N SER A 186 16.57 -0.42 24.88
CA SER A 186 16.68 0.72 25.82
C SER A 186 15.47 0.86 26.76
N GLY A 187 14.80 -0.23 27.13
CA GLY A 187 13.70 -0.12 28.08
C GLY A 187 13.07 -1.46 28.48
N GLY A 188 13.65 -2.09 29.50
CA GLY A 188 12.98 -3.09 30.32
C GLY A 188 13.10 -4.52 29.81
N ILE A 189 14.04 -5.25 30.43
CA ILE A 189 14.01 -6.71 30.51
C ILE A 189 12.70 -7.06 31.23
N VAL A 190 11.81 -7.79 30.55
CA VAL A 190 10.96 -8.75 31.24
C VAL A 190 11.31 -10.08 30.62
N ASP A 191 12.28 -10.73 31.25
CA ASP A 191 12.59 -12.13 30.99
C ASP A 191 11.29 -12.92 31.17
N ALA A 192 10.82 -13.53 30.08
CA ALA A 192 9.77 -14.54 30.17
C ALA A 192 10.22 -15.75 31.01
N ASP A 193 11.52 -15.86 31.32
CA ASP A 193 12.10 -16.94 32.11
C ASP A 193 11.94 -16.76 33.63
N ASP A 194 11.67 -15.56 34.16
CA ASP A 194 11.51 -15.34 35.61
C ASP A 194 10.13 -15.76 36.15
N LEU A 195 9.11 -15.81 35.29
CA LEU A 195 7.78 -16.32 35.66
C LEU A 195 7.77 -17.83 35.93
N SER A 196 8.76 -18.58 35.42
CA SER A 196 8.89 -20.03 35.66
C SER A 196 9.56 -20.37 37.00
N LYS A 197 10.33 -19.43 37.58
CA LYS A 197 11.08 -19.64 38.82
C LYS A 197 10.32 -19.21 40.08
N SER A 198 9.35 -18.31 39.97
CA SER A 198 8.56 -17.87 41.14
C SER A 198 7.61 -18.97 41.68
N TRP A 199 7.16 -19.91 40.83
CA TRP A 199 6.27 -21.00 41.25
C TRP A 199 6.96 -22.10 42.08
N ARG A 200 8.30 -22.20 42.05
CA ARG A 200 9.05 -23.25 42.78
C ARG A 200 9.82 -22.73 44.01
N GLY A 201 9.60 -21.48 44.42
CA GLY A 201 10.34 -20.86 45.54
C GLY A 201 9.54 -20.66 46.83
N GLY A 202 8.29 -21.12 46.89
CA GLY A 202 7.38 -20.79 47.98
C GLY A 202 6.81 -22.01 48.69
N GLU A 203 7.64 -22.86 49.28
CA GLU A 203 7.22 -23.76 50.36
C GLU A 203 8.45 -24.35 51.08
N ALA A 204 8.39 -24.40 52.42
CA ALA A 204 9.33 -24.98 53.39
C ALA A 204 10.30 -24.01 54.10
N GLY A 205 9.72 -23.15 54.95
CA GLY A 205 10.42 -22.40 55.99
C GLY A 205 9.49 -22.05 57.15
N ALA A 206 8.82 -23.05 57.74
CA ALA A 206 8.06 -22.89 58.98
C ALA A 206 7.98 -24.21 59.75
N GLY A 207 8.56 -24.23 60.96
CA GLY A 207 8.22 -25.16 62.05
C GLY A 207 9.28 -26.21 62.38
N GLY A 208 10.00 -26.01 63.49
CA GLY A 208 10.86 -27.00 64.15
C GLY A 208 12.08 -26.39 64.82
#